data_AF-A0A1F2KG54-F1
#
_entry.id   AF-A0A1F2KG54-F1
#
_cell.length_a   1.000
_cell.length_b   1.000
_cell.length_c   1.000
_cell.angle_alpha   90.00
_cell.angle_beta   90.00
_cell.angle_gamma   90.00
#
_symmetry.space_group_name_H-M   'P 1'
#
loop_
_entity.id
_entity.type
_entity.pdbx_description
1 polymer ?
#
loop_
_entity_poly.entity_id
_entity_poly.type
_entity_poly.pdbx_seq_one_letter_code
_entity_poly.pdbx_strand_id
1 'polypeptide(L)'
;MILAKRRKIELLTIAKEKMKQHIIKRFRLWLLMPLLIVSLSLSANVKYILLPDQPQGCILDNYKLSTDNLYGIKKSVELFSLTFIDGIAIDRNKLDQQKDLNLILIAVLPDLEGNRDWTEIHLDSIKNDTIPHQYLKRLLRANTYADFDKTYGAKTKYFDEYQIIRKIGNKYYSSKHCLIQFFAVRNRPSIFQHVFGTINIEQEPLKITEMETIFKKRYPGTNFPPYTIGDTPYSYSSAIDYLRDRKEYLSKTIKFQNNEIGYQFWTYTNWHTHDHELEVDRGIDRFVYVPGKGIVGGSFDFYFYFHRKKLPIKYSDFLNNVKEEKVMIAPE
;
A
#
# COMPACT_ATOMS: atom_id res chain seq x y z
N MET A 1 28.78 -69.29 -28.70
CA MET A 1 27.34 -69.07 -29.00
C MET A 1 26.52 -68.54 -27.81
N ILE A 2 26.70 -69.06 -26.59
CA ILE A 2 25.94 -68.67 -25.38
C ILE A 2 26.21 -67.21 -24.94
N LEU A 3 27.46 -66.75 -25.02
CA LEU A 3 27.85 -65.39 -24.63
C LEU A 3 27.19 -64.29 -25.49
N ALA A 4 27.08 -64.54 -26.81
CA ALA A 4 26.45 -63.60 -27.75
C ALA A 4 24.93 -63.48 -27.51
N LYS A 5 24.28 -64.58 -27.12
CA LYS A 5 22.85 -64.60 -26.79
C LYS A 5 22.57 -63.84 -25.48
N ARG A 6 23.42 -63.98 -24.46
CA ARG A 6 23.33 -63.20 -23.21
C ARG A 6 23.51 -61.70 -23.45
N ARG A 7 24.53 -61.30 -24.23
CA ARG A 7 24.79 -59.90 -24.56
C ARG A 7 23.63 -59.24 -25.34
N LYS A 8 22.98 -60.00 -26.23
CA LYS A 8 21.81 -59.52 -26.97
C LYS A 8 20.59 -59.31 -26.06
N ILE A 9 20.37 -60.19 -25.08
CA ILE A 9 19.27 -60.07 -24.10
C ILE A 9 19.49 -58.85 -23.20
N GLU A 10 20.71 -58.65 -22.73
CA GLU A 10 21.08 -57.52 -21.88
C GLU A 10 20.89 -56.17 -22.59
N LEU A 11 21.31 -56.06 -23.85
CA LEU A 11 21.09 -54.87 -24.68
C LEU A 11 19.59 -54.57 -24.92
N LEU A 12 18.77 -55.61 -25.11
CA LEU A 12 17.32 -55.48 -25.25
C LEU A 12 16.65 -54.99 -23.96
N THR A 13 17.11 -55.46 -22.80
CA THR A 13 16.61 -55.01 -21.49
C THR A 13 16.95 -53.54 -21.26
N ILE A 14 18.20 -53.14 -21.54
CA ILE A 14 18.63 -51.73 -21.42
C ILE A 14 17.85 -50.82 -22.36
N ALA A 15 17.59 -51.25 -23.60
CA ALA A 15 16.81 -50.48 -24.57
C ALA A 15 15.34 -50.30 -24.12
N LYS A 16 14.71 -51.33 -23.57
CA LYS A 16 13.35 -51.25 -23.01
C LYS A 16 13.28 -50.31 -21.81
N GLU A 17 14.26 -50.37 -20.91
CA GLU A 17 14.31 -49.51 -19.73
C GLU A 17 14.47 -48.03 -20.13
N LYS A 18 15.37 -47.73 -21.09
CA LYS A 18 15.54 -46.37 -21.63
C LYS A 18 14.28 -45.86 -22.32
N MET A 19 13.59 -46.70 -23.10
CA MET A 19 12.34 -46.33 -23.76
C MET A 19 11.22 -46.06 -22.74
N LYS A 20 11.09 -46.90 -21.71
CA LYS A 20 10.12 -46.71 -20.62
C LYS A 20 10.38 -45.41 -19.86
N GLN A 21 11.64 -45.11 -19.53
CA GLN A 21 12.02 -43.84 -18.91
C GLN A 21 11.73 -42.64 -19.81
N HIS A 22 11.95 -42.76 -21.13
CA HIS A 22 11.65 -41.68 -22.08
C HIS A 22 10.14 -41.41 -22.18
N ILE A 23 9.32 -42.48 -22.19
CA ILE A 23 7.86 -42.38 -22.18
C ILE A 23 7.37 -41.75 -20.87
N ILE A 24 7.90 -42.16 -19.71
CA ILE A 24 7.53 -41.58 -18.41
C ILE A 24 7.92 -40.10 -18.33
N LYS A 25 9.11 -39.71 -18.82
CA LYS A 25 9.52 -38.30 -18.86
C LYS A 25 8.63 -37.46 -19.76
N ARG A 26 8.30 -37.95 -20.97
CA ARG A 26 7.34 -37.28 -21.87
C ARG A 26 5.96 -37.17 -21.22
N PHE A 27 5.46 -38.23 -20.60
CA PHE A 27 4.16 -38.22 -19.93
C PHE A 27 4.11 -37.22 -18.77
N ARG A 28 5.17 -37.15 -17.95
CA ARG A 28 5.31 -36.12 -16.88
C ARG A 28 5.32 -34.69 -17.45
N LEU A 29 6.04 -34.46 -18.55
CA LEU A 29 6.07 -33.15 -19.21
C LEU A 29 4.68 -32.74 -19.75
N TRP A 30 3.96 -33.70 -20.34
CA TRP A 30 2.59 -33.51 -20.82
C TRP A 30 1.58 -33.29 -19.69
N LEU A 31 1.81 -33.83 -18.50
CA LEU A 31 0.95 -33.63 -17.33
C LEU A 31 1.20 -32.28 -16.64
N LEU A 32 2.43 -31.75 -16.73
CA LEU A 32 2.81 -30.45 -16.18
C LEU A 32 2.40 -29.26 -17.07
N MET A 33 2.29 -29.47 -18.39
CA MET A 33 1.89 -28.43 -19.35
C MET A 33 0.48 -27.82 -19.08
N PRO A 34 -0.58 -28.62 -18.82
CA PRO A 34 -1.90 -28.09 -18.46
C PRO A 34 -1.87 -27.29 -17.15
N LEU A 35 -1.11 -27.74 -16.15
CA LEU A 35 -0.92 -27.01 -14.88
C LEU A 35 -0.25 -25.66 -15.11
N LEU A 36 0.74 -25.59 -16.03
CA LEU A 36 1.38 -24.35 -16.44
C LEU A 36 0.37 -23.41 -17.11
N ILE A 37 -0.46 -23.92 -18.03
CA ILE A 37 -1.46 -23.13 -18.78
C ILE A 37 -2.59 -22.64 -17.86
N VAL A 38 -3.01 -23.43 -16.88
CA VAL A 38 -4.00 -23.04 -15.87
C VAL A 38 -3.41 -22.01 -14.90
N SER A 39 -2.12 -22.13 -14.54
CA SER A 39 -1.44 -21.09 -13.73
C SER A 39 -1.21 -19.78 -14.50
N LEU A 40 -1.02 -19.85 -15.82
CA LEU A 40 -0.86 -18.67 -16.68
C LEU A 40 -2.18 -17.91 -16.92
N SER A 41 -3.32 -18.59 -16.82
CA SER A 41 -4.65 -17.98 -16.97
C SER A 41 -5.27 -17.51 -15.65
N LEU A 42 -4.65 -17.82 -14.50
CA LEU A 42 -4.88 -17.13 -13.23
C LEU A 42 -4.03 -15.84 -13.14
N SER A 43 -4.10 -14.96 -14.14
CA SER A 43 -3.73 -13.57 -13.88
C SER A 43 -4.80 -13.00 -12.94
N ALA A 44 -4.42 -12.57 -11.74
CA ALA A 44 -5.33 -11.81 -10.89
C ALA A 44 -5.88 -10.65 -11.72
N ASN A 45 -7.21 -10.61 -11.94
CA ASN A 45 -7.84 -9.57 -12.73
C ASN A 45 -7.81 -8.27 -11.93
N VAL A 46 -6.79 -7.46 -12.22
CA VAL A 46 -6.67 -6.05 -11.82
C VAL A 46 -8.00 -5.35 -12.06
N LYS A 47 -8.52 -4.67 -11.02
CA LYS A 47 -9.75 -3.89 -11.09
C LYS A 47 -9.45 -2.42 -11.28
N TYR A 48 -10.30 -1.72 -12.02
CA TYR A 48 -10.06 -0.33 -12.36
C TYR A 48 -11.04 0.62 -11.70
N ILE A 49 -10.54 1.74 -11.17
CA ILE A 49 -11.35 2.84 -10.66
C ILE A 49 -11.19 4.01 -11.62
N LEU A 50 -12.28 4.42 -12.26
CA LEU A 50 -12.29 5.64 -13.05
C LEU A 50 -12.35 6.85 -12.11
N LEU A 51 -11.30 7.67 -12.09
CA LEU A 51 -11.34 8.95 -11.41
C LEU A 51 -12.23 9.91 -12.21
N PRO A 52 -13.24 10.53 -11.58
CA PRO A 52 -14.08 11.50 -12.27
C PRO A 52 -13.32 12.80 -12.51
N ASP A 53 -13.46 13.38 -13.70
CA ASP A 53 -12.93 14.73 -14.01
C ASP A 53 -13.55 15.79 -13.09
N GLN A 54 -14.83 15.60 -12.73
CA GLN A 54 -15.57 16.41 -11.78
C GLN A 54 -16.29 15.48 -10.78
N PRO A 55 -15.70 15.20 -9.61
CA PRO A 55 -16.34 14.33 -8.62
C PRO A 55 -17.65 14.93 -8.13
N GLN A 56 -18.72 14.14 -8.17
CA GLN A 56 -19.97 14.47 -7.49
C GLN A 56 -20.01 13.83 -6.11
N GLY A 57 -20.24 14.65 -5.08
CA GLY A 57 -20.38 14.19 -3.69
C GLY A 57 -19.06 13.88 -2.97
N CYS A 58 -17.92 14.31 -3.53
CA CYS A 58 -16.66 14.39 -2.80
C CYS A 58 -15.76 15.52 -3.34
N ILE A 59 -14.82 15.94 -2.51
CA ILE A 59 -13.74 16.85 -2.90
C ILE A 59 -12.57 15.97 -3.38
N LEU A 60 -12.03 16.25 -4.57
CA LEU A 60 -10.81 15.61 -5.08
C LEU A 60 -9.68 16.64 -5.11
N ASP A 61 -8.61 16.34 -4.41
CA ASP A 61 -7.36 17.09 -4.48
C ASP A 61 -6.24 16.17 -4.95
N ASN A 62 -5.32 16.70 -5.75
CA ASN A 62 -4.23 15.94 -6.34
C ASN A 62 -2.88 16.64 -6.11
N TYR A 63 -1.87 15.86 -5.77
CA TYR A 63 -0.53 16.36 -5.44
C TYR A 63 0.54 15.49 -6.08
N LYS A 64 1.69 16.10 -6.37
CA LYS A 64 2.86 15.38 -6.89
C LYS A 64 4.02 15.57 -5.94
N LEU A 65 4.46 14.47 -5.34
CA LEU A 65 5.51 14.45 -4.33
C LEU A 65 6.84 14.04 -4.98
N SER A 66 7.89 14.84 -4.79
CA SER A 66 9.24 14.48 -5.25
C SER A 66 9.86 13.43 -4.33
N THR A 67 10.40 12.35 -4.90
CA THR A 67 11.10 11.30 -4.15
C THR A 67 12.58 11.61 -3.91
N ASP A 68 13.09 12.72 -4.45
CA ASP A 68 14.54 13.02 -4.48
C ASP A 68 15.10 13.18 -3.05
N ASN A 69 14.44 14.00 -2.23
CA ASN A 69 14.92 14.29 -0.88
C ASN A 69 14.81 13.11 0.10
N LEU A 70 13.79 12.26 -0.05
CA LEU A 70 13.53 11.18 0.89
C LEU A 70 14.19 9.86 0.47
N TYR A 71 14.21 9.59 -0.84
CA TYR A 71 14.66 8.30 -1.40
C TYR A 71 15.82 8.42 -2.40
N GLY A 72 16.34 9.63 -2.67
CA GLY A 72 17.51 9.87 -3.50
C GLY A 72 17.32 9.63 -4.99
N ILE A 73 16.08 9.54 -5.47
CA ILE A 73 15.77 9.30 -6.88
C ILE A 73 14.83 10.37 -7.44
N LYS A 74 15.05 10.75 -8.70
CA LYS A 74 14.25 11.76 -9.42
C LYS A 74 12.98 11.16 -10.02
N LYS A 75 12.09 10.69 -9.16
CA LYS A 75 10.75 10.22 -9.51
C LYS A 75 9.70 10.96 -8.67
N SER A 76 8.45 10.57 -8.83
CA SER A 76 7.36 11.18 -8.09
C SER A 76 6.33 10.17 -7.65
N VAL A 77 5.71 10.44 -6.50
CA VAL A 77 4.45 9.81 -6.11
C VAL A 77 3.33 10.81 -6.41
N GLU A 78 2.30 10.38 -7.14
CA GLU A 78 1.09 11.19 -7.33
C GLU A 78 0.04 10.79 -6.29
N LEU A 79 -0.43 11.74 -5.50
CA LEU A 79 -1.51 11.55 -4.52
C LEU A 79 -2.82 12.08 -5.07
N PHE A 80 -3.90 11.36 -4.78
CA PHE A 80 -5.27 11.79 -4.96
C PHE A 80 -6.00 11.58 -3.62
N SER A 81 -6.44 12.68 -3.01
CA SER A 81 -7.24 12.68 -1.79
C SER A 81 -8.70 12.90 -2.16
N LEU A 82 -9.55 11.89 -1.96
CA LEU A 82 -11.00 11.99 -2.11
C LEU A 82 -11.64 12.15 -0.73
N THR A 83 -12.16 13.34 -0.44
CA THR A 83 -12.78 13.67 0.86
C THR A 83 -14.29 13.67 0.76
N PHE A 84 -14.95 12.94 1.66
CA PHE A 84 -16.39 12.76 1.75
C PHE A 84 -16.90 13.30 3.10
N ILE A 85 -17.93 14.14 3.07
CA ILE A 85 -18.80 14.44 4.22
C ILE A 85 -20.03 13.55 4.07
N ASP A 86 -20.48 12.92 5.15
CA ASP A 86 -21.62 12.01 5.23
C ASP A 86 -22.79 12.31 4.27
N GLY A 87 -22.68 11.83 3.03
CA GLY A 87 -23.75 11.79 2.04
C GLY A 87 -24.20 13.12 1.40
N ILE A 88 -23.61 14.28 1.69
CA ILE A 88 -24.07 15.59 1.16
C ILE A 88 -22.95 16.32 0.40
N ALA A 89 -23.30 16.98 -0.71
CA ALA A 89 -22.38 17.79 -1.50
C ALA A 89 -21.81 18.97 -0.69
N ILE A 90 -20.51 19.27 -0.89
CA ILE A 90 -19.74 20.16 -0.02
C ILE A 90 -19.33 21.42 -0.78
N ASP A 91 -19.51 22.56 -0.10
CA ASP A 91 -18.77 23.79 -0.36
C ASP A 91 -17.50 23.77 0.52
N ARG A 92 -16.31 23.78 -0.11
CA ARG A 92 -15.00 23.77 0.61
C ARG A 92 -14.92 24.88 1.65
N ASN A 93 -15.61 26.00 1.42
CA ASN A 93 -15.59 27.16 2.32
C ASN A 93 -16.43 26.98 3.59
N LYS A 94 -17.20 25.88 3.70
CA LYS A 94 -18.07 25.56 4.85
C LYS A 94 -17.61 24.29 5.58
N LEU A 95 -16.39 23.84 5.30
CA LEU A 95 -15.79 22.70 6.00
C LEU A 95 -15.33 23.15 7.39
N ASP A 96 -16.18 22.90 8.38
CA ASP A 96 -15.81 23.03 9.78
C ASP A 96 -14.81 21.92 10.14
N GLN A 97 -13.74 22.28 10.82
CA GLN A 97 -12.71 21.36 11.30
C GLN A 97 -13.28 20.34 12.31
N GLN A 98 -14.41 20.63 12.94
CA GLN A 98 -15.07 19.70 13.86
C GLN A 98 -15.95 18.64 13.17
N LYS A 99 -16.18 18.76 11.86
CA LYS A 99 -16.99 17.77 11.13
C LYS A 99 -16.23 16.47 10.93
N ASP A 100 -16.93 15.37 11.15
CA ASP A 100 -16.44 14.04 10.84
C ASP A 100 -16.40 13.86 9.31
N LEU A 101 -15.24 13.44 8.78
CA LEU A 101 -15.01 13.25 7.35
C LEU A 101 -14.47 11.84 7.07
N ASN A 102 -14.69 11.33 5.87
CA ASN A 102 -14.04 10.11 5.42
C ASN A 102 -13.17 10.43 4.20
N LEU A 103 -11.95 9.89 4.17
CA LEU A 103 -10.97 10.18 3.14
C LEU A 103 -10.50 8.87 2.49
N ILE A 104 -10.40 8.88 1.17
CA ILE A 104 -9.68 7.87 0.40
C ILE A 104 -8.40 8.51 -0.11
N LEU A 105 -7.27 7.98 0.31
CA LEU A 105 -5.99 8.27 -0.29
C LEU A 105 -5.74 7.26 -1.39
N ILE A 106 -5.46 7.76 -2.58
CA ILE A 106 -4.91 6.96 -3.67
C ILE A 106 -3.52 7.50 -3.98
N ALA A 107 -2.51 6.64 -3.94
CA ALA A 107 -1.14 6.98 -4.27
C ALA A 107 -0.69 6.16 -5.48
N VAL A 108 -0.33 6.84 -6.56
CA VAL A 108 0.35 6.23 -7.72
C VAL A 108 1.84 6.28 -7.45
N LEU A 109 2.41 5.10 -7.21
CA LEU A 109 3.81 4.92 -6.90
C LEU A 109 4.62 4.79 -8.20
N PRO A 110 5.84 5.33 -8.23
CA PRO A 110 6.63 5.35 -9.45
C PRO A 110 7.09 3.95 -9.82
N ASP A 111 7.08 3.61 -11.11
CA ASP A 111 7.65 2.37 -11.61
C ASP A 111 9.16 2.35 -11.41
N LEU A 112 9.69 1.68 -10.38
CA LEU A 112 11.13 1.71 -10.10
C LEU A 112 11.98 0.93 -11.12
N GLU A 113 11.37 0.14 -11.99
CA GLU A 113 12.08 -0.64 -13.02
C GLU A 113 12.00 -0.02 -14.41
N GLY A 114 10.91 0.69 -14.70
CA GLY A 114 10.69 1.36 -15.97
C GLY A 114 10.65 2.88 -15.86
N ASN A 115 10.13 3.50 -16.91
CA ASN A 115 10.05 4.96 -17.05
C ASN A 115 8.60 5.46 -17.14
N ARG A 116 7.62 4.59 -16.89
CA ARG A 116 6.20 4.90 -17.09
C ARG A 116 5.38 4.47 -15.88
N ASP A 117 4.94 5.47 -15.12
CA ASP A 117 4.01 5.29 -14.00
C ASP A 117 2.56 5.11 -14.50
N TRP A 118 2.33 5.51 -15.76
CA TRP A 118 1.03 5.51 -16.44
C TRP A 118 1.12 4.81 -17.80
N THR A 119 0.11 4.00 -18.12
CA THR A 119 -0.01 3.29 -19.39
C THR A 119 -1.28 3.73 -20.12
N GLU A 120 -1.16 4.12 -21.38
CA GLU A 120 -2.31 4.47 -22.22
C GLU A 120 -3.19 3.22 -22.45
N ILE A 121 -4.51 3.39 -22.33
CA ILE A 121 -5.50 2.32 -22.45
C ILE A 121 -6.75 2.79 -23.23
N HIS A 122 -7.49 1.82 -23.77
CA HIS A 122 -8.83 2.04 -24.32
C HIS A 122 -9.89 1.59 -23.31
N LEU A 123 -10.86 2.44 -22.98
CA LEU A 123 -11.89 2.12 -21.96
C LEU A 123 -12.69 0.85 -22.30
N ASP A 124 -12.95 0.59 -23.57
CA ASP A 124 -13.68 -0.61 -24.01
C ASP A 124 -12.95 -1.91 -23.63
N SER A 125 -11.61 -1.88 -23.52
CA SER A 125 -10.81 -3.05 -23.15
C SER A 125 -10.92 -3.44 -21.67
N ILE A 126 -11.39 -2.55 -20.80
CA ILE A 126 -11.43 -2.75 -19.34
C ILE A 126 -12.82 -2.56 -18.73
N LYS A 127 -13.85 -2.45 -19.58
CA LYS A 127 -15.23 -2.17 -19.16
C LYS A 127 -15.75 -3.16 -18.11
N ASN A 128 -15.40 -4.44 -18.25
CA ASN A 128 -15.82 -5.51 -17.34
C ASN A 128 -15.03 -5.54 -16.02
N ASP A 129 -13.88 -4.87 -15.98
CA ASP A 129 -13.00 -4.80 -14.80
C ASP A 129 -13.08 -3.46 -14.08
N THR A 130 -13.82 -2.50 -14.63
CA THR A 130 -14.07 -1.21 -14.01
C THR A 130 -15.07 -1.36 -12.88
N ILE A 131 -14.67 -1.00 -11.66
CA ILE A 131 -15.56 -1.05 -10.50
C ILE A 131 -16.46 0.19 -10.43
N PRO A 132 -17.75 0.03 -10.13
CA PRO A 132 -18.66 1.16 -9.96
C PRO A 132 -18.26 2.05 -8.78
N HIS A 133 -18.54 3.34 -8.87
CA HIS A 133 -18.29 4.29 -7.77
C HIS A 133 -18.97 3.89 -6.44
N GLN A 134 -20.12 3.22 -6.50
CA GLN A 134 -20.79 2.66 -5.32
C GLN A 134 -19.95 1.60 -4.59
N TYR A 135 -19.14 0.82 -5.32
CA TYR A 135 -18.22 -0.14 -4.73
C TYR A 135 -17.15 0.58 -3.90
N LEU A 136 -16.60 1.68 -4.42
CA LEU A 136 -15.62 2.50 -3.70
C LEU A 136 -16.22 3.11 -2.42
N LYS A 137 -17.47 3.58 -2.46
CA LYS A 137 -18.19 4.03 -1.25
C LYS A 137 -18.39 2.91 -0.23
N ARG A 138 -18.63 1.67 -0.70
CA ARG A 138 -18.75 0.50 0.18
C ARG A 138 -17.41 0.14 0.83
N LEU A 139 -16.31 0.19 0.07
CA LEU A 139 -14.97 0.05 0.63
C LEU A 139 -14.69 1.13 1.68
N LEU A 140 -15.00 2.39 1.36
CA LEU A 140 -14.83 3.49 2.31
C LEU A 140 -15.54 3.21 3.64
N ARG A 141 -16.85 2.90 3.58
CA ARG A 141 -17.65 2.60 4.78
C ARG A 141 -17.09 1.44 5.60
N ALA A 142 -16.67 0.36 4.93
CA ALA A 142 -16.11 -0.81 5.58
C ALA A 142 -14.77 -0.53 6.26
N ASN A 143 -13.93 0.33 5.67
CA ASN A 143 -12.58 0.61 6.16
C ASN A 143 -12.49 1.80 7.12
N THR A 144 -13.51 2.68 7.17
CA THR A 144 -13.59 3.81 8.11
C THR A 144 -14.53 3.54 9.28
N TYR A 145 -15.01 2.31 9.44
CA TYR A 145 -15.94 1.91 10.50
C TYR A 145 -17.24 2.72 10.50
N ALA A 146 -17.70 3.16 9.32
CA ALA A 146 -18.94 3.93 9.20
C ALA A 146 -20.20 3.04 9.37
N ASP A 147 -20.09 1.73 9.16
CA ASP A 147 -21.16 0.75 9.40
C ASP A 147 -20.79 -0.11 10.63
N PHE A 148 -21.34 0.18 11.82
CA PHE A 148 -20.98 -0.46 13.10
C PHE A 148 -21.34 -1.96 13.20
N ASP A 149 -22.18 -2.47 12.31
CA ASP A 149 -22.81 -3.80 12.43
C ASP A 149 -22.16 -4.90 11.56
N LYS A 150 -21.00 -4.63 10.93
CA LYS A 150 -20.35 -5.58 10.00
C LYS A 150 -19.06 -6.16 10.56
N THR A 151 -18.76 -7.41 10.20
CA THR A 151 -17.46 -8.06 10.41
C THR A 151 -16.35 -7.18 9.84
N TYR A 152 -15.46 -6.75 10.73
CA TYR A 152 -14.35 -5.86 10.45
C TYR A 152 -13.39 -6.45 9.43
N GLY A 153 -13.07 -5.68 8.39
CA GLY A 153 -12.00 -6.04 7.47
C GLY A 153 -10.66 -5.81 8.13
N ALA A 154 -9.85 -6.86 8.32
CA ALA A 154 -8.47 -6.73 8.78
C ALA A 154 -7.61 -5.86 7.82
N LYS A 155 -8.04 -5.79 6.55
CA LYS A 155 -7.35 -5.14 5.44
C LYS A 155 -7.88 -3.74 5.17
N THR A 156 -7.06 -2.73 5.47
CA THR A 156 -7.38 -1.30 5.26
C THR A 156 -6.61 -0.65 4.12
N LYS A 157 -5.77 -1.44 3.43
CA LYS A 157 -4.87 -0.99 2.37
C LYS A 157 -4.88 -2.00 1.22
N TYR A 158 -4.82 -1.48 0.00
CA TYR A 158 -4.91 -2.26 -1.22
C TYR A 158 -3.80 -1.80 -2.15
N PHE A 159 -2.80 -2.65 -2.40
CA PHE A 159 -1.68 -2.33 -3.29
C PHE A 159 -1.77 -3.21 -4.53
N ASP A 160 -1.84 -2.58 -5.70
CA ASP A 160 -1.94 -3.20 -7.03
C ASP A 160 -3.15 -4.12 -7.27
N GLU A 161 -4.09 -4.20 -6.32
CA GLU A 161 -5.40 -4.82 -6.51
C GLU A 161 -6.36 -3.94 -7.31
N TYR A 162 -6.18 -2.61 -7.19
CA TYR A 162 -6.95 -1.61 -7.89
C TYR A 162 -6.03 -0.59 -8.55
N GLN A 163 -6.29 -0.29 -9.81
CA GLN A 163 -5.57 0.69 -10.61
C GLN A 163 -6.52 1.83 -10.91
N ILE A 164 -6.02 3.06 -10.91
CA ILE A 164 -6.84 4.20 -11.28
C ILE A 164 -6.70 4.53 -12.75
N ILE A 165 -7.81 4.90 -13.35
CA ILE A 165 -7.86 5.46 -14.69
C ILE A 165 -8.02 6.96 -14.55
N ARG A 166 -7.16 7.72 -15.24
CA ARG A 166 -7.35 9.15 -15.43
C ARG A 166 -7.49 9.49 -16.91
N LYS A 167 -8.26 10.54 -17.19
CA LYS A 167 -8.37 11.12 -18.53
C LYS A 167 -7.38 12.28 -18.65
N ILE A 168 -6.60 12.30 -19.73
CA ILE A 168 -5.76 13.43 -20.12
C ILE A 168 -6.07 13.77 -21.57
N GLY A 169 -6.70 14.92 -21.79
CA GLY A 169 -7.24 15.27 -23.11
C GLY A 169 -8.27 14.23 -23.56
N ASN A 170 -8.03 13.61 -24.72
CA ASN A 170 -8.92 12.59 -25.29
C ASN A 170 -8.46 11.14 -25.02
N LYS A 171 -7.44 10.95 -24.20
CA LYS A 171 -6.85 9.64 -23.92
C LYS A 171 -7.03 9.24 -22.46
N TYR A 172 -7.05 7.92 -22.23
CA TYR A 172 -7.17 7.34 -20.90
C TYR A 172 -5.87 6.63 -20.52
N TYR A 173 -5.51 6.73 -19.25
CA TYR A 173 -4.28 6.15 -18.73
C TYR A 173 -4.57 5.42 -17.43
N SER A 174 -4.08 4.19 -17.30
CA SER A 174 -4.09 3.43 -16.04
C SER A 174 -2.78 3.60 -15.29
N SER A 175 -2.85 3.63 -13.95
CA SER A 175 -1.67 3.58 -13.09
C SER A 175 -1.00 2.20 -13.15
N LYS A 176 0.33 2.16 -13.02
CA LYS A 176 1.09 0.91 -12.93
C LYS A 176 1.08 0.35 -11.51
N HIS A 177 1.54 1.16 -10.55
CA HIS A 177 1.54 0.81 -9.13
C HIS A 177 0.63 1.75 -8.35
N CYS A 178 -0.30 1.20 -7.59
CA CYS A 178 -1.38 1.96 -6.97
C CYS A 178 -1.68 1.44 -5.56
N LEU A 179 -1.51 2.32 -4.58
CA LEU A 179 -1.95 2.09 -3.21
C LEU A 179 -3.26 2.83 -2.97
N ILE A 180 -4.25 2.15 -2.40
CA ILE A 180 -5.47 2.76 -1.87
C ILE A 180 -5.49 2.56 -0.36
N GLN A 181 -5.68 3.64 0.38
CA GLN A 181 -5.78 3.65 1.84
C GLN A 181 -6.96 4.52 2.29
N PHE A 182 -7.62 4.11 3.37
CA PHE A 182 -8.83 4.74 3.87
C PHE A 182 -8.58 5.37 5.23
N PHE A 183 -9.17 6.55 5.45
CA PHE A 183 -9.05 7.28 6.70
C PHE A 183 -10.39 7.85 7.18
N ALA A 184 -10.58 7.85 8.49
CA ALA A 184 -11.64 8.61 9.16
C ALA A 184 -11.04 9.85 9.81
N VAL A 185 -11.49 11.05 9.44
CA VAL A 185 -11.12 12.27 10.17
C VAL A 185 -12.11 12.42 11.32
N ARG A 186 -11.64 12.24 12.56
CA ARG A 186 -12.45 12.29 13.79
C ARG A 186 -11.68 13.09 14.83
N ASN A 187 -11.98 14.38 14.90
CA ASN A 187 -11.30 15.28 15.82
C ASN A 187 -11.95 15.19 17.20
N ARG A 188 -11.21 14.62 18.16
CA ARG A 188 -11.69 14.37 19.53
C ARG A 188 -10.52 14.51 20.51
N PRO A 189 -10.77 14.87 21.78
CA PRO A 189 -9.72 14.90 22.80
C PRO A 189 -9.04 13.53 22.99
N SER A 190 -7.74 13.54 23.32
CA SER A 190 -6.88 12.35 23.49
C SER A 190 -7.36 11.31 24.51
N ILE A 191 -8.29 11.69 25.40
CA ILE A 191 -8.89 10.76 26.36
C ILE A 191 -9.72 9.67 25.67
N PHE A 192 -10.22 9.95 24.47
CA PHE A 192 -10.93 8.96 23.67
C PHE A 192 -9.94 8.09 22.89
N GLN A 193 -10.20 6.79 22.87
CA GLN A 193 -9.44 5.89 22.00
C GLN A 193 -9.80 6.13 20.54
N HIS A 194 -8.82 5.93 19.66
CA HIS A 194 -8.99 6.05 18.21
C HIS A 194 -8.61 4.75 17.54
N VAL A 195 -9.34 4.41 16.50
CA VAL A 195 -9.09 3.21 15.72
C VAL A 195 -8.00 3.48 14.70
N PHE A 196 -7.25 2.46 14.32
CA PHE A 196 -6.29 2.52 13.22
C PHE A 196 -6.92 3.12 11.94
N GLY A 197 -6.19 3.99 11.23
CA GLY A 197 -6.75 4.75 10.11
C GLY A 197 -7.56 5.99 10.52
N THR A 198 -7.44 6.47 11.76
CA THR A 198 -8.08 7.73 12.19
C THR A 198 -7.11 8.91 12.12
N ILE A 199 -7.49 9.97 11.43
CA ILE A 199 -6.84 11.28 11.49
C ILE A 199 -7.54 12.08 12.58
N ASN A 200 -6.80 12.45 13.62
CA ASN A 200 -7.30 13.29 14.71
C ASN A 200 -6.30 14.40 14.99
N ILE A 201 -6.67 15.65 14.68
CA ILE A 201 -5.81 16.82 14.87
C ILE A 201 -5.91 17.43 16.29
N GLU A 202 -6.88 16.96 17.10
CA GLU A 202 -7.06 17.35 18.51
C GLU A 202 -6.33 16.41 19.48
N GLN A 203 -5.66 15.37 18.98
CA GLN A 203 -4.83 14.53 19.83
C GLN A 203 -3.58 15.28 20.29
N GLU A 204 -3.07 14.94 21.47
CA GLU A 204 -1.81 15.47 21.97
C GLU A 204 -0.68 14.96 21.06
N PRO A 205 0.20 15.86 20.56
CA PRO A 205 1.32 15.44 19.75
C PRO A 205 2.25 14.48 20.52
N LEU A 206 2.62 13.39 19.88
CA LEU A 206 3.59 12.42 20.38
C LEU A 206 4.55 12.05 19.24
N LYS A 207 5.83 12.34 19.40
CA LYS A 207 6.85 11.95 18.43
C LYS A 207 7.18 10.47 18.53
N ILE A 208 7.67 9.91 17.43
CA ILE A 208 8.09 8.51 17.36
C ILE A 208 9.21 8.18 18.37
N THR A 209 10.13 9.11 18.63
CA THR A 209 11.23 8.93 19.60
C THR A 209 10.75 9.01 21.06
N GLU A 210 9.69 9.77 21.32
CA GLU A 210 9.05 9.84 22.64
C GLU A 210 8.31 8.53 22.91
N MET A 211 7.55 8.05 21.93
CA MET A 211 6.89 6.74 22.01
C MET A 211 7.89 5.59 22.14
N GLU A 212 9.03 5.65 21.44
CA GLU A 212 10.13 4.67 21.61
C GLU A 212 10.62 4.61 23.06
N THR A 213 10.76 5.77 23.71
CA THR A 213 11.21 5.84 25.11
C THR A 213 10.18 5.21 26.06
N ILE A 214 8.90 5.50 25.86
CA ILE A 214 7.78 4.90 26.61
C ILE A 214 7.77 3.39 26.39
N PHE A 215 7.88 2.95 25.14
CA PHE A 215 7.86 1.55 24.75
C PHE A 215 9.02 0.78 25.41
N LYS A 216 10.26 1.27 25.31
CA LYS A 216 11.43 0.60 25.89
C LYS A 216 11.39 0.51 27.41
N LYS A 217 10.75 1.47 28.09
CA LYS A 217 10.50 1.39 29.54
C LYS A 217 9.52 0.28 29.88
N ARG A 218 8.50 0.07 29.05
CA ARG A 218 7.46 -0.96 29.25
C ARG A 218 7.91 -2.37 28.84
N TYR A 219 8.72 -2.44 27.79
CA TYR A 219 9.23 -3.67 27.18
C TYR A 219 10.76 -3.61 27.00
N PRO A 220 11.53 -3.68 28.10
CA PRO A 220 12.99 -3.63 28.04
C PRO A 220 13.57 -4.75 27.18
N GLY A 221 14.55 -4.43 26.33
CA GLY A 221 15.21 -5.40 25.46
C GLY A 221 14.46 -5.76 24.17
N THR A 222 13.25 -5.23 23.98
CA THR A 222 12.46 -5.46 22.76
C THR A 222 12.70 -4.36 21.72
N ASN A 223 12.80 -4.74 20.45
CA ASN A 223 12.87 -3.79 19.34
C ASN A 223 11.57 -2.99 19.23
N PHE A 224 11.71 -1.68 19.06
CA PHE A 224 10.55 -0.80 18.87
C PHE A 224 9.90 -1.09 17.51
N PRO A 225 8.59 -1.41 17.44
CA PRO A 225 7.96 -1.96 16.24
C PRO A 225 8.17 -1.17 14.94
N PRO A 226 8.09 0.18 14.91
CA PRO A 226 8.35 0.94 13.68
C PRO A 226 9.76 0.79 13.11
N TYR A 227 10.72 0.32 13.91
CA TYR A 227 12.14 0.18 13.50
C TYR A 227 12.51 -1.24 13.09
N THR A 228 11.56 -2.18 13.06
CA THR A 228 11.82 -3.58 12.63
C THR A 228 11.86 -3.75 11.11
N ILE A 229 12.20 -2.68 10.38
CA ILE A 229 12.28 -2.69 8.91
C ILE A 229 13.27 -3.77 8.48
N GLY A 230 12.85 -4.68 7.59
CA GLY A 230 13.70 -5.73 7.05
C GLY A 230 14.04 -6.87 8.00
N ASP A 231 13.50 -6.86 9.22
CA ASP A 231 13.52 -8.03 10.08
C ASP A 231 12.70 -9.15 9.42
N THR A 232 13.07 -10.41 9.68
CA THR A 232 12.36 -11.55 9.07
C THR A 232 10.90 -11.59 9.55
N PRO A 233 9.95 -12.11 8.74
CA PRO A 233 8.56 -12.26 9.17
C PRO A 233 8.40 -13.14 10.43
N TYR A 234 9.41 -13.95 10.75
CA TYR A 234 9.48 -14.79 11.95
C TYR A 234 10.04 -14.08 13.19
N SER A 235 10.56 -12.85 13.05
CA SER A 235 11.13 -12.05 14.13
C SER A 235 10.05 -11.26 14.88
N TYR A 236 8.95 -11.92 15.22
CA TYR A 236 7.79 -11.25 15.79
C TYR A 236 8.11 -10.68 17.17
N SER A 237 7.98 -9.37 17.30
CA SER A 237 7.94 -8.74 18.61
C SER A 237 6.58 -9.05 19.25
N SER A 238 6.55 -9.88 20.30
CA SER A 238 5.34 -10.16 21.08
C SER A 238 4.81 -8.93 21.85
N ALA A 239 5.46 -7.78 21.71
CA ALA A 239 5.15 -6.55 22.43
C ALA A 239 4.17 -5.63 21.68
N ILE A 240 3.68 -6.02 20.49
CA ILE A 240 2.60 -5.33 19.78
C ILE A 240 1.35 -6.21 19.71
N ASP A 241 0.25 -5.73 20.31
CA ASP A 241 -1.09 -6.25 20.06
C ASP A 241 -1.58 -5.64 18.74
N TYR A 242 -1.39 -6.39 17.65
CA TYR A 242 -1.66 -5.91 16.30
C TYR A 242 -3.06 -5.33 16.11
N LEU A 243 -4.09 -5.84 16.81
CA LEU A 243 -5.45 -5.33 16.66
C LEU A 243 -5.70 -4.04 17.45
N ARG A 244 -5.07 -3.89 18.61
CA ARG A 244 -5.37 -2.81 19.58
C ARG A 244 -4.37 -1.66 19.55
N ASP A 245 -3.12 -1.97 19.24
CA ASP A 245 -2.03 -1.00 19.38
C ASP A 245 -1.86 -0.13 18.14
N ARG A 246 -2.29 -0.60 16.96
CA ARG A 246 -2.10 0.14 15.70
C ARG A 246 -2.84 1.48 15.71
N LYS A 247 -2.11 2.56 15.42
CA LYS A 247 -2.66 3.93 15.48
C LYS A 247 -1.84 4.91 14.63
N GLU A 248 -2.52 5.95 14.13
CA GLU A 248 -1.88 7.15 13.60
C GLU A 248 -1.69 8.18 14.71
N TYR A 249 -0.44 8.53 15.01
CA TYR A 249 -0.10 9.54 16.01
C TYR A 249 0.20 10.87 15.34
N LEU A 250 -0.45 11.94 15.81
CA LEU A 250 -0.04 13.30 15.49
C LEU A 250 1.34 13.53 16.12
N SER A 251 2.31 14.00 15.35
CA SER A 251 3.67 14.29 15.83
C SER A 251 3.95 15.77 15.99
N LYS A 252 3.52 16.58 15.01
CA LYS A 252 3.79 18.02 14.95
C LYS A 252 2.89 18.71 13.95
N THR A 253 2.85 20.03 14.04
CA THR A 253 2.24 20.91 13.04
C THR A 253 3.32 21.52 12.14
N ILE A 254 2.94 21.83 10.90
CA ILE A 254 3.78 22.47 9.88
C ILE A 254 3.03 23.72 9.42
N LYS A 255 3.70 24.87 9.41
CA LYS A 255 3.15 26.10 8.86
C LYS A 255 3.66 26.30 7.44
N PHE A 256 2.76 26.33 6.47
CA PHE A 256 3.07 26.60 5.06
C PHE A 256 3.21 28.11 4.80
N GLN A 257 3.85 28.50 3.70
CA GLN A 257 4.07 29.90 3.31
C GLN A 257 2.76 30.68 3.14
N ASN A 258 1.72 30.02 2.68
CA ASN A 258 0.37 30.58 2.53
C ASN A 258 -0.41 30.69 3.87
N ASN A 259 0.25 30.47 5.00
CA ASN A 259 -0.30 30.42 6.36
C ASN A 259 -1.25 29.25 6.66
N GLU A 260 -1.38 28.27 5.77
CA GLU A 260 -2.09 27.03 6.11
C GLU A 260 -1.31 26.20 7.14
N ILE A 261 -2.05 25.42 7.93
CA ILE A 261 -1.49 24.54 8.94
C ILE A 261 -1.66 23.09 8.46
N GLY A 262 -0.54 22.41 8.30
CA GLY A 262 -0.47 20.97 8.15
C GLY A 262 -0.26 20.26 9.47
N TYR A 263 -0.81 19.06 9.58
CA TYR A 263 -0.72 18.19 10.73
C TYR A 263 0.00 16.92 10.29
N GLN A 264 1.19 16.69 10.85
CA GLN A 264 2.01 15.54 10.49
C GLN A 264 1.73 14.35 11.41
N PHE A 265 1.49 13.19 10.80
CA PHE A 265 1.23 11.93 11.48
C PHE A 265 2.31 10.90 11.19
N TRP A 266 2.46 9.94 12.10
CA TRP A 266 3.24 8.71 11.90
C TRP A 266 2.44 7.49 12.37
N THR A 267 2.67 6.35 11.70
CA THR A 267 1.94 5.11 11.97
C THR A 267 2.69 4.20 12.94
N TYR A 268 2.07 3.92 14.09
CA TYR A 268 2.54 2.88 14.99
C TYR A 268 2.04 1.51 14.52
N THR A 269 2.92 0.76 13.87
CA THR A 269 2.73 -0.66 13.52
C THR A 269 4.10 -1.31 13.30
N ASN A 270 4.14 -2.63 13.12
CA ASN A 270 5.35 -3.39 12.82
C ASN A 270 5.48 -3.67 11.31
N TRP A 271 6.62 -4.27 10.92
CA TRP A 271 6.95 -4.67 9.54
C TRP A 271 6.89 -6.20 9.36
N HIS A 272 5.77 -6.83 9.75
CA HIS A 272 5.64 -8.29 9.74
C HIS A 272 4.30 -8.80 9.21
N THR A 273 3.91 -8.44 7.99
CA THR A 273 2.83 -9.16 7.30
C THR A 273 3.36 -10.46 6.70
N HIS A 274 2.81 -11.60 7.15
CA HIS A 274 3.29 -12.94 6.78
C HIS A 274 3.10 -13.30 5.30
N ASP A 275 2.23 -12.59 4.58
CA ASP A 275 1.64 -13.07 3.33
C ASP A 275 2.16 -12.37 2.07
N HIS A 276 3.06 -11.38 2.19
CA HIS A 276 3.41 -10.50 1.08
C HIS A 276 4.92 -10.23 0.94
N GLU A 277 5.38 -10.10 -0.31
CA GLU A 277 6.73 -9.62 -0.63
C GLU A 277 6.94 -8.15 -0.25
N LEU A 278 5.87 -7.42 0.08
CA LEU A 278 5.87 -6.01 0.50
C LEU A 278 5.05 -5.86 1.79
N GLU A 279 5.51 -5.00 2.69
CA GLU A 279 4.82 -4.67 3.94
C GLU A 279 3.69 -3.66 3.72
N VAL A 280 2.70 -4.03 2.88
CA VAL A 280 1.62 -3.14 2.42
C VAL A 280 0.82 -2.53 3.57
N ASP A 281 0.71 -3.22 4.71
CA ASP A 281 0.01 -2.71 5.89
C ASP A 281 0.63 -1.43 6.49
N ARG A 282 1.89 -1.10 6.15
CA ARG A 282 2.51 0.19 6.46
C ARG A 282 1.89 1.32 5.63
N GLY A 283 1.61 1.09 4.35
CA GLY A 283 1.01 2.08 3.44
C GLY A 283 1.71 3.43 3.43
N ILE A 284 0.93 4.50 3.59
CA ILE A 284 1.48 5.83 3.86
C ILE A 284 1.90 5.92 5.34
N ASP A 285 3.17 5.63 5.58
CA ASP A 285 3.71 5.36 6.92
C ASP A 285 3.78 6.61 7.81
N ARG A 286 4.12 7.73 7.18
CA ARG A 286 4.12 9.08 7.77
C ARG A 286 3.53 10.03 6.75
N PHE A 287 2.66 10.95 7.17
CA PHE A 287 1.91 11.79 6.25
C PHE A 287 1.59 13.16 6.82
N VAL A 288 1.25 14.10 5.94
CA VAL A 288 0.80 15.46 6.31
C VAL A 288 -0.62 15.64 5.82
N TYR A 289 -1.53 15.92 6.75
CA TYR A 289 -2.92 16.25 6.47
C TYR A 289 -3.13 17.77 6.61
N VAL A 290 -3.85 18.37 5.67
CA VAL A 290 -4.30 19.75 5.73
C VAL A 290 -5.83 19.76 5.65
N PRO A 291 -6.53 20.31 6.66
CA PRO A 291 -7.99 20.44 6.62
C PRO A 291 -8.48 21.08 5.31
N GLY A 292 -9.45 20.46 4.65
CA GLY A 292 -10.00 20.94 3.37
C GLY A 292 -9.17 20.65 2.12
N LYS A 293 -7.94 20.15 2.28
CA LYS A 293 -7.02 19.78 1.20
C LYS A 293 -6.65 18.30 1.18
N GLY A 294 -6.98 17.57 2.24
CA GLY A 294 -6.68 16.15 2.38
C GLY A 294 -5.21 15.90 2.74
N ILE A 295 -4.66 14.78 2.27
CA ILE A 295 -3.26 14.41 2.50
C ILE A 295 -2.40 15.02 1.41
N VAL A 296 -1.45 15.88 1.81
CA VAL A 296 -0.60 16.69 0.93
C VAL A 296 0.86 16.25 0.93
N GLY A 297 1.21 15.27 1.77
CA GLY A 297 2.56 14.77 1.92
C GLY A 297 2.57 13.38 2.54
N GLY A 298 3.63 12.61 2.28
CA GLY A 298 3.68 11.20 2.60
C GLY A 298 5.07 10.57 2.50
N SER A 299 5.20 9.40 3.11
CA SER A 299 6.29 8.45 2.91
C SER A 299 5.70 7.06 2.63
N PHE A 300 6.34 6.30 1.76
CA PHE A 300 5.88 4.99 1.28
C PHE A 300 7.00 3.96 1.43
N ASP A 301 7.56 3.87 2.64
CA ASP A 301 8.78 3.10 2.87
C ASP A 301 8.62 1.62 2.51
N PHE A 302 7.43 1.05 2.69
CA PHE A 302 7.13 -0.32 2.28
C PHE A 302 7.37 -0.57 0.79
N TYR A 303 7.25 0.45 -0.06
CA TYR A 303 7.49 0.31 -1.48
C TYR A 303 8.98 0.48 -1.80
N PHE A 304 9.58 1.57 -1.33
CA PHE A 304 10.98 1.91 -1.65
C PHE A 304 11.99 0.98 -0.95
N TYR A 305 11.71 0.56 0.28
CA TYR A 305 12.61 -0.31 1.05
C TYR A 305 12.84 -1.66 0.38
N PHE A 306 11.80 -2.27 -0.19
CA PHE A 306 11.95 -3.55 -0.88
C PHE A 306 12.72 -3.41 -2.19
N HIS A 307 12.76 -2.22 -2.75
CA HIS A 307 13.59 -1.87 -3.91
C HIS A 307 14.94 -1.25 -3.54
N ARG A 308 15.32 -1.18 -2.25
CA ARG A 308 16.52 -0.49 -1.75
C ARG A 308 17.83 -0.83 -2.47
N LYS A 309 17.98 -2.06 -2.98
CA LYS A 309 19.19 -2.47 -3.72
C LYS A 309 19.41 -1.65 -5.01
N LYS A 310 18.35 -1.01 -5.53
CA LYS A 310 18.36 -0.16 -6.72
C LYS A 310 18.33 1.33 -6.38
N LEU A 311 18.28 1.69 -5.09
CA LEU A 311 18.19 3.08 -4.64
C LEU A 311 19.53 3.54 -4.05
N PRO A 312 19.89 4.82 -4.17
CA PRO A 312 21.14 5.36 -3.63
C PRO A 312 21.05 5.68 -2.13
N ILE A 313 20.24 4.92 -1.38
CA ILE A 313 20.00 5.08 0.05
C ILE A 313 20.23 3.75 0.77
N LYS A 314 20.81 3.83 1.96
CA LYS A 314 21.14 2.68 2.80
C LYS A 314 20.01 2.34 3.75
N TYR A 315 20.10 1.15 4.34
CA TYR A 315 19.22 0.72 5.44
C TYR A 315 19.14 1.76 6.58
N SER A 316 20.29 2.30 6.99
CA SER A 316 20.37 3.34 8.02
C SER A 316 19.59 4.59 7.67
N ASP A 317 19.53 4.94 6.39
CA ASP A 317 18.85 6.15 5.93
C ASP A 317 17.33 5.97 6.03
N PHE A 318 16.79 4.78 5.73
CA PHE A 318 15.39 4.46 6.00
C PHE A 318 15.05 4.57 7.49
N LEU A 319 15.86 3.97 8.37
CA LEU A 319 15.62 4.07 9.80
C LEU A 319 15.72 5.51 10.33
N ASN A 320 16.71 6.28 9.86
CA ASN A 320 16.86 7.67 10.26
C ASN A 320 15.70 8.53 9.74
N ASN A 321 15.25 8.28 8.51
CA ASN A 321 14.06 8.92 7.98
C ASN A 321 12.87 8.66 8.91
N VAL A 322 12.63 7.41 9.31
CA VAL A 322 11.55 7.03 10.24
C VAL A 322 11.68 7.76 11.58
N LYS A 323 12.87 7.73 12.20
CA LYS A 323 13.16 8.42 13.47
C LYS A 323 12.94 9.94 13.42
N GLU A 324 13.31 10.56 12.31
CA GLU A 324 13.14 12.01 12.08
C GLU A 324 11.75 12.35 11.55
N GLU A 325 10.90 11.34 11.33
CA GLU A 325 9.56 11.44 10.78
C GLU A 325 9.56 12.19 9.42
N LYS A 326 10.59 11.98 8.60
CA LYS A 326 10.71 12.65 7.30
C LYS A 326 9.61 12.20 6.34
N VAL A 327 9.07 13.16 5.59
CA VAL A 327 8.02 12.95 4.58
C VAL A 327 8.36 13.74 3.32
N MET A 328 7.86 13.27 2.17
CA MET A 328 7.79 14.09 0.98
C MET A 328 6.57 15.01 1.11
N ILE A 329 6.69 16.28 0.75
CA ILE A 329 5.60 17.27 0.81
C ILE A 329 5.44 17.87 -0.59
N ALA A 330 4.19 18.11 -1.01
CA ALA A 330 3.91 18.77 -2.28
C ALA A 330 4.53 20.18 -2.29
N PRO A 331 5.08 20.64 -3.43
CA PRO A 331 5.51 22.02 -3.55
C PRO A 331 4.32 22.97 -3.33
N GLU A 332 4.61 24.10 -2.69
CA GLU A 332 3.63 25.16 -2.40
C GLU A 332 3.20 25.95 -3.65
#